data_AF-A0AAW0INY9-F1
#
_entry.id   AF-A0AAW0INY9-F1
#
_cell.length_a   1.000
_cell.length_b   1.000
_cell.length_c   1.000
_cell.angle_alpha   90.00
_cell.angle_beta   90.00
_cell.angle_gamma   90.00
#
_symmetry.space_group_name_H-M   'P 1'
#
loop_
_entity.id
_entity.type
_entity.pdbx_description
1 polymer ?
#
loop_
_entity_poly.entity_id
_entity_poly.type
_entity_poly.pdbx_seq_one_letter_code
_entity_poly.pdbx_strand_id
1 'polypeptide(L)' 'MPTIKFTKLFINGKFVDSISGKTFETIDPRTEEAITRVAEGDKEDIDLAVKAAREAFDNGPWPRLSGFVCTVHF' A
#
# COMPACT_ATOMS: atom_id res chain seq x y z
N MET A 1 -19.09 5.11 13.37
CA MET A 1 -17.71 5.11 12.86
C MET A 1 -17.73 5.03 11.34
N PRO A 2 -16.82 5.71 10.63
CA PRO A 2 -16.70 5.56 9.18
C PRO A 2 -16.28 4.12 8.83
N THR A 3 -16.85 3.57 7.75
CA THR A 3 -16.50 2.23 7.26
C THR A 3 -15.14 2.25 6.59
N ILE A 4 -14.19 1.46 7.10
CA ILE A 4 -12.87 1.32 6.49
C ILE A 4 -12.96 0.35 5.31
N LYS A 5 -12.62 0.84 4.12
CA LYS A 5 -12.75 0.10 2.86
C LYS A 5 -11.48 -0.66 2.46
N PHE A 6 -10.32 -0.24 2.95
CA PHE A 6 -9.02 -0.79 2.57
C PHE A 6 -8.17 -1.03 3.80
N THR A 7 -7.74 -2.29 3.98
CA THR A 7 -6.92 -2.74 5.13
C THR A 7 -5.72 -3.58 4.69
N LYS A 8 -5.57 -3.79 3.38
CA LYS A 8 -4.53 -4.62 2.75
C LYS A 8 -3.36 -3.76 2.25
N LEU A 9 -2.21 -4.39 2.02
CA LEU A 9 -1.04 -3.72 1.42
C LEU A 9 -1.34 -3.36 -0.04
N PHE A 10 -0.90 -2.20 -0.51
CA PHE A 10 -1.07 -1.81 -1.91
C PHE A 10 0.27 -1.87 -2.65
N ILE A 11 0.50 -2.96 -3.38
CA ILE A 11 1.76 -3.24 -4.07
C ILE A 11 1.48 -3.48 -5.55
N ASN A 12 2.25 -2.83 -6.42
CA ASN A 12 2.13 -2.96 -7.87
C ASN A 12 0.71 -2.71 -8.42
N GLY A 13 0.01 -1.73 -7.86
CA GLY A 13 -1.37 -1.38 -8.27
C GLY A 13 -2.45 -2.32 -7.77
N LYS A 14 -2.14 -3.25 -6.85
CA LYS A 14 -3.09 -4.25 -6.32
C LYS A 14 -3.09 -4.27 -4.80
N PHE A 15 -4.26 -4.56 -4.23
CA PHE A 15 -4.38 -4.87 -2.80
C PHE A 15 -3.97 -6.32 -2.55
N VAL A 16 -2.91 -6.53 -1.79
CA VAL A 16 -2.36 -7.84 -1.42
C VAL A 16 -2.38 -7.99 0.09
N ASP A 17 -2.64 -9.20 0.56
CA ASP A 17 -2.46 -9.55 1.97
C ASP A 17 -0.95 -9.64 2.27
N SER A 18 -0.55 -9.43 3.53
CA SER A 18 0.86 -9.62 3.91
C SER A 18 1.26 -11.07 3.71
N ILE A 19 2.49 -11.30 3.26
CA ILE A 19 3.03 -12.67 3.10
C ILE A 19 2.97 -13.44 4.43
N SER A 20 3.24 -12.75 5.53
CA SER A 20 3.19 -13.31 6.88
C SER A 20 1.77 -13.55 7.40
N GLY A 21 0.75 -12.95 6.76
CA GLY A 21 -0.64 -12.96 7.22
C GLY A 21 -0.88 -12.17 8.51
N LYS A 22 0.15 -11.49 9.04
CA LYS A 22 0.03 -10.69 10.26
C LYS A 22 -0.79 -9.44 10.00
N THR A 23 -1.57 -9.05 11.01
CA THR A 23 -2.34 -7.81 11.01
C THR A 23 -2.18 -7.15 12.37
N PHE A 24 -2.13 -5.82 12.41
CA PHE A 24 -2.08 -5.04 13.65
C PHE A 24 -3.35 -4.22 13.82
N GLU A 25 -3.78 -4.05 15.07
CA GLU A 25 -4.96 -3.27 15.40
C GLU A 25 -4.63 -1.77 15.41
N THR A 26 -5.42 -0.99 14.67
CA THR A 26 -5.40 0.47 14.76
C THR A 26 -6.41 0.90 15.80
N ILE A 27 -5.94 1.52 16.87
CA ILE A 27 -6.76 1.94 18.03
C ILE A 27 -7.19 3.40 17.86
N ASP A 28 -8.44 3.74 18.21
CA ASP A 28 -8.92 5.13 18.27
C ASP A 28 -8.35 5.81 19.51
N PRO A 29 -7.51 6.86 19.39
CA PRO A 29 -6.95 7.55 20.55
C PRO A 29 -8.01 8.27 21.41
N ARG A 30 -9.25 8.42 20.92
CA ARG A 30 -10.37 9.06 21.64
C ARG A 30 -11.17 8.10 22.51
N THR A 31 -11.23 6.82 22.15
CA THR A 31 -12.08 5.83 22.84
C THR A 31 -11.33 4.56 23.26
N GLU A 32 -10.05 4.44 22.90
CA GLU A 32 -9.21 3.24 23.11
C GLU A 32 -9.78 1.95 22.48
N GLU A 33 -10.78 2.07 21.60
CA GLU A 33 -11.38 0.95 20.89
C GLU A 33 -10.63 0.64 19.59
N ALA A 34 -10.54 -0.63 19.22
CA ALA A 34 -9.95 -1.06 17.95
C ALA A 34 -10.85 -0.61 16.77
N ILE A 35 -10.33 0.27 15.91
CA ILE A 35 -11.02 0.76 14.72
C ILE A 35 -11.01 -0.33 13.64
N THR A 36 -9.84 -0.93 13.37
CA THR A 36 -9.68 -1.99 12.35
C THR A 36 -8.37 -2.74 12.51
N ARG A 37 -8.24 -3.86 11.78
CA ARG A 37 -7.00 -4.61 11.61
C ARG A 37 -6.41 -4.31 10.24
N VAL A 38 -5.19 -3.79 10.20
CA VAL A 38 -4.45 -3.47 8.97
C VAL A 38 -3.35 -4.51 8.77
N ALA A 39 -3.07 -4.90 7.52
CA ALA A 39 -1.99 -5.81 7.19
C ALA A 39 -0.64 -5.27 7.68
N GLU A 40 0.10 -6.10 8.43
CA GLU A 40 1.45 -5.82 8.88
C GLU A 40 2.42 -6.28 7.78
N GLY A 41 3.00 -5.33 7.06
CA GLY A 41 4.01 -5.62 6.05
C GLY A 41 5.32 -5.99 6.70
N ASP A 42 5.88 -7.14 6.33
CA ASP A 42 7.22 -7.56 6.76
C ASP A 42 8.26 -7.21 5.70
N LYS A 43 9.52 -7.54 5.94
CA LYS A 43 10.63 -7.30 5.02
C LYS A 43 10.36 -7.85 3.61
N GLU A 44 9.72 -9.01 3.52
CA GLU A 44 9.42 -9.66 2.24
C GLU A 44 8.40 -8.84 1.41
N ASP A 45 7.41 -8.25 2.07
CA ASP A 45 6.43 -7.37 1.42
C ASP A 45 7.11 -6.07 0.93
N ILE A 46 8.06 -5.55 1.72
CA ILE A 46 8.89 -4.39 1.34
C ILE A 46 9.75 -4.72 0.12
N ASP A 47 10.40 -5.89 0.09
CA ASP A 47 11.24 -6.32 -1.03
C ASP A 47 10.41 -6.45 -2.33
N LEU A 48 9.18 -6.97 -2.24
CA LEU A 48 8.23 -6.99 -3.37
C LEU A 48 7.82 -5.58 -3.82
N ALA A 49 7.53 -4.68 -2.87
CA ALA A 49 7.18 -3.30 -3.18
C ALA A 49 8.31 -2.54 -3.87
N VAL A 50 9.54 -2.70 -3.38
CA VAL A 50 10.74 -2.09 -3.96
C VAL A 50 11.00 -2.65 -5.35
N LYS A 51 10.89 -3.97 -5.54
CA LYS A 51 11.05 -4.58 -6.86
C LYS A 51 10.00 -4.09 -7.85
N ALA A 52 8.74 -3.97 -7.43
CA ALA A 52 7.67 -3.43 -8.27
C ALA A 52 7.90 -1.95 -8.62
N ALA A 53 8.31 -1.13 -7.65
CA ALA A 53 8.63 0.28 -7.86
C ALA A 53 9.83 0.43 -8.82
N ARG A 54 10.85 -0.42 -8.67
CA ARG A 54 12.02 -0.42 -9.54
C ARG A 54 11.66 -0.81 -10.97
N GLU A 55 10.85 -1.84 -11.16
CA GLU A 55 10.35 -2.25 -12.48
C GLU A 55 9.52 -1.13 -13.14
N ALA A 56 8.62 -0.50 -12.37
CA ALA A 56 7.84 0.64 -12.86
C ALA A 56 8.71 1.85 -13.24
N PHE A 57 9.87 2.01 -12.59
CA PHE A 57 10.82 3.07 -12.89
C PHE A 57 11.80 2.73 -14.01
N ASP A 58 12.27 1.49 -14.13
CA ASP A 58 13.25 1.11 -15.16
C ASP A 58 12.55 0.83 -16.50
N ASN A 59 11.44 0.09 -16.45
CA ASN A 59 10.75 -0.41 -17.64
C ASN A 59 9.36 0.20 -17.84
N GLY A 60 8.77 0.76 -16.79
CA GLY A 60 7.41 1.28 -16.82
C GLY A 60 7.24 2.59 -17.59
N PRO A 61 5.97 2.99 -17.81
CA PRO A 61 5.66 4.23 -18.50
C PRO A 61 5.99 5.45 -17.65
N TRP A 62 5.97 5.32 -16.31
CA TRP A 62 6.12 6.39 -15.33
C TRP A 62 7.27 7.39 -15.61
N PRO A 63 8.55 6.97 -15.73
CA PRO A 63 9.66 7.87 -16.04
C PRO A 63 9.58 8.50 -17.43
N ARG A 64 8.80 7.92 -18.35
CA ARG A 64 8.66 8.34 -19.75
C ARG A 64 7.41 9.20 -19.96
N LEU A 65 6.55 9.32 -18.95
CA LEU A 65 5.42 10.25 -18.98
C LEU A 65 5.95 11.68 -18.90
N SER A 66 5.34 12.58 -19.66
CA SER A 66 5.64 14.00 -19.51
C SER A 66 5.14 14.49 -18.14
N GLY A 67 5.79 15.50 -17.58
CA GLY A 67 5.40 16.06 -16.27
C GLY A 67 3.94 16.52 -16.22
N PHE A 68 3.38 16.92 -17.37
CA PHE A 68 1.96 17.23 -17.50
C PHE A 68 1.10 15.97 -17.26
N VAL A 69 1.37 14.86 -17.95
CA VAL A 69 0.58 13.62 -17.84
C VAL A 69 0.68 12.99 -16.45
N CYS A 70 1.86 13.04 -15.85
CA CYS A 70 2.10 12.56 -14.48
C CYS A 70 1.20 13.28 -13.46
N THR A 71 1.02 14.60 -13.61
CA THR A 71 0.23 15.42 -12.67
C THR A 71 -1.29 15.15 -12.73
N VAL A 72 -1.83 14.71 -13.87
CA VAL A 72 -3.29 14.61 -14.08
C VAL A 72 -3.90 13.24 -13.77
N HIS A 73 -3.10 12.19 -13.53
CA HIS A 73 -3.57 10.81 -13.37
C HIS A 73 -3.25 10.17 -11.99
N PHE A 74 -2.97 11.00 -10.98
CA PHE A 74 -2.85 10.58 -9.58
C PHE A 74 -4.20 10.53 -8.86
#